data_AF-A0A951LV17-F1
#
_entry.id   AF-A0A951LV17-F1
#
_cell.length_a   1.000
_cell.length_b   1.000
_cell.length_c   1.000
_cell.angle_alpha   90.00
_cell.angle_beta   90.00
_cell.angle_gamma   90.00
#
_symmetry.space_group_name_H-M   'P 1'
#
loop_
_entity.id
_entity.type
_entity.pdbx_description
1 polymer ?
#
loop_
_entity_poly.entity_id
_entity_poly.type
_entity_poly.pdbx_seq_one_letter_code
_entity_poly.pdbx_strand_id
1 'polypeptide(L)'
;MTTDNPHEQWQPHPGNQPSTLALPDYFSYYYSYSIDTTQIPNVGLRITGDFPYARYMSFNVYATTAGTSLGARTDYQIVTESPNVNPFVAGSDEDAVQRQYVVNVQPIQSTEVTGQQKPANLLTFDPAALGDGKLTVIIRYYVTKDDDPHGGVSLPTVIAYDVADPNTPLKPQPTPIDTTMDPKTFAARLAPVFLTASRDDDTLRFYHAEGVGQFNNADNIYLISAVENVDGVNNGVILKIKPPTYPRSNDKFDQVSVRYWSFNQGNPNTSTPFGMSDQELRPAKDGFVYIVMGDESFRARALQHGYNYMPWKADHKRAVILYRNMLTTPQYRGSIERVPTMQPPPPPLTPALLEANEASQFIGTYAPVGKKISAIAFQDLSGVWPSPGFA
;
A
#
# COMPACT_ATOMS: atom_id res chain seq x y z
N MET A 1 -9.87 -25.24 -18.28
CA MET A 1 -11.33 -25.19 -18.51
C MET A 1 -11.73 -23.76 -18.22
N THR A 2 -12.39 -23.07 -19.15
CA THR A 2 -12.85 -21.67 -18.94
C THR A 2 -13.82 -21.59 -17.77
N THR A 3 -13.49 -20.81 -16.75
CA THR A 3 -14.31 -20.63 -15.55
C THR A 3 -15.23 -19.44 -15.76
N ASP A 4 -16.54 -19.65 -15.59
CA ASP A 4 -17.54 -18.57 -15.59
C ASP A 4 -17.77 -18.01 -14.18
N ASN A 5 -17.11 -18.58 -13.17
CA ASN A 5 -17.10 -18.10 -11.80
C ASN A 5 -16.08 -16.95 -11.66
N PRO A 6 -16.52 -15.70 -11.39
CA PRO A 6 -15.62 -14.55 -11.26
C PRO A 6 -14.54 -14.77 -10.21
N HIS A 7 -14.84 -15.47 -9.11
CA HIS A 7 -13.87 -15.74 -8.06
C HIS A 7 -12.72 -16.64 -8.51
N GLU A 8 -12.94 -17.51 -9.50
CA GLU A 8 -11.90 -18.38 -10.06
C GLU A 8 -11.03 -17.67 -11.10
N GLN A 9 -11.41 -16.46 -11.51
CA GLN A 9 -10.60 -15.65 -12.45
C GLN A 9 -9.46 -14.91 -11.73
N TRP A 10 -9.64 -14.60 -10.45
CA TRP A 10 -8.70 -13.80 -9.66
C TRP A 10 -7.89 -14.66 -8.70
N GLN A 11 -6.59 -14.40 -8.64
CA GLN A 11 -5.72 -14.96 -7.61
C GLN A 11 -5.66 -14.01 -6.41
N PRO A 12 -6.03 -14.46 -5.20
CA PRO A 12 -6.03 -13.62 -4.00
C PRO A 12 -4.65 -13.56 -3.33
N HIS A 13 -4.30 -12.38 -2.81
CA HIS A 13 -3.08 -12.15 -2.04
C HIS A 13 -3.37 -11.23 -0.84
N PRO A 14 -3.93 -11.72 0.28
CA PRO A 14 -4.27 -10.86 1.42
C PRO A 14 -3.00 -10.28 2.07
N GLY A 15 -3.00 -9.00 2.43
CA GLY A 15 -1.79 -8.32 2.91
C GLY A 15 -1.29 -8.75 4.29
N ASN A 16 -2.14 -9.42 5.07
CA ASN A 16 -1.78 -10.02 6.36
C ASN A 16 -1.26 -11.47 6.23
N GLN A 17 -1.14 -12.02 5.02
CA GLN A 17 -0.60 -13.35 4.81
C GLN A 17 0.91 -13.30 4.58
N PRO A 18 1.71 -14.15 5.26
CA PRO A 18 3.15 -14.18 5.08
C PRO A 18 3.63 -14.49 3.65
N SER A 19 2.77 -15.10 2.84
CA SER A 19 3.04 -15.41 1.42
C SER A 19 2.86 -14.21 0.50
N THR A 20 2.17 -13.15 0.93
CA THR A 20 1.96 -11.95 0.11
C THR A 20 3.22 -11.10 0.13
N LEU A 21 3.81 -10.92 -1.04
CA LEU A 21 5.11 -10.28 -1.14
C LEU A 21 5.03 -8.75 -1.27
N ALA A 22 6.22 -8.14 -1.30
CA ALA A 22 6.45 -6.73 -1.52
C ALA A 22 5.98 -5.81 -0.37
N LEU A 23 6.05 -6.32 0.87
CA LEU A 23 5.66 -5.58 2.08
C LEU A 23 4.25 -5.00 1.89
N PRO A 24 3.23 -5.86 1.73
CA PRO A 24 1.86 -5.40 1.54
C PRO A 24 1.37 -4.60 2.76
N ASP A 25 0.28 -3.86 2.61
CA ASP A 25 -0.39 -3.27 3.77
C ASP A 25 -1.24 -4.32 4.49
N TYR A 26 -1.16 -4.38 5.81
CA TYR A 26 -1.84 -5.39 6.62
C TYR A 26 -3.38 -5.36 6.47
N PHE A 27 -3.97 -4.19 6.19
CA PHE A 27 -5.42 -3.98 6.11
C PHE A 27 -5.93 -3.98 4.66
N SER A 28 -5.27 -4.74 3.79
CA SER A 28 -5.59 -4.74 2.37
C SER A 28 -5.71 -6.13 1.78
N TYR A 29 -6.55 -6.24 0.76
CA TYR A 29 -6.73 -7.43 -0.05
C TYR A 29 -6.40 -7.10 -1.50
N TYR A 30 -5.55 -7.94 -2.10
CA TYR A 30 -5.10 -7.79 -3.47
C TYR A 30 -5.63 -8.96 -4.30
N TYR A 31 -6.11 -8.68 -5.50
CA TYR A 31 -6.61 -9.69 -6.43
C TYR A 31 -5.95 -9.47 -7.79
N SER A 32 -5.21 -10.47 -8.27
CA SER A 32 -4.51 -10.38 -9.55
C SER A 32 -5.19 -11.21 -10.63
N TYR A 33 -5.30 -10.64 -11.83
CA TYR A 33 -5.70 -11.33 -13.05
C TYR A 33 -4.60 -11.11 -14.09
N SER A 34 -4.06 -12.19 -14.65
CA SER A 34 -2.95 -12.09 -15.60
C SER A 34 -3.18 -12.93 -16.84
N ILE A 35 -2.76 -12.39 -17.97
CA ILE A 35 -2.91 -13.02 -19.29
C ILE A 35 -1.64 -12.89 -20.12
N ASP A 36 -1.42 -13.89 -20.96
CA ASP A 36 -0.40 -13.88 -21.99
C ASP A 36 -0.97 -13.20 -23.25
N THR A 37 -0.56 -11.96 -23.49
CA THR A 37 -1.03 -11.14 -24.62
C THR A 37 -0.44 -11.61 -25.96
N THR A 38 0.49 -12.57 -25.95
CA THR A 38 1.01 -13.16 -27.21
C THR A 38 0.02 -14.16 -27.82
N GLN A 39 -0.89 -14.72 -27.00
CA GLN A 39 -1.92 -15.65 -27.46
C GLN A 39 -3.13 -14.95 -28.05
N ILE A 40 -3.37 -13.70 -27.63
CA ILE A 40 -4.44 -12.84 -28.13
C ILE A 40 -3.81 -11.47 -28.44
N PRO A 41 -3.26 -11.29 -29.66
CA PRO A 41 -2.79 -9.97 -30.08
C PRO A 41 -3.91 -8.94 -29.97
N ASN A 42 -3.58 -7.69 -29.62
CA ASN A 42 -4.56 -6.61 -29.49
C ASN A 42 -5.68 -6.87 -28.46
N VAL A 43 -5.40 -7.69 -27.43
CA VAL A 43 -6.36 -8.02 -26.38
C VAL A 43 -6.77 -6.80 -25.53
N GLY A 44 -8.06 -6.56 -25.41
CA GLY A 44 -8.67 -5.71 -24.41
C GLY A 44 -9.34 -6.55 -23.30
N LEU A 45 -9.47 -5.96 -22.12
CA LEU A 45 -10.21 -6.52 -20.99
C LEU A 45 -11.38 -5.58 -20.63
N ARG A 46 -12.54 -6.16 -20.36
CA ARG A 46 -13.70 -5.49 -19.76
C ARG A 46 -13.92 -6.11 -18.39
N ILE A 47 -13.83 -5.27 -17.36
CA ILE A 47 -13.95 -5.67 -15.96
C ILE A 47 -15.22 -5.04 -15.41
N THR A 48 -16.19 -5.87 -15.04
CA THR A 48 -17.52 -5.42 -14.56
C THR A 48 -17.77 -5.96 -13.17
N GLY A 49 -18.16 -5.10 -12.24
CA GLY A 49 -18.51 -5.50 -10.88
C GLY A 49 -19.16 -4.37 -10.11
N ASP A 50 -19.40 -4.60 -8.84
CA ASP A 50 -19.93 -3.60 -7.92
C ASP A 50 -18.78 -3.02 -7.09
N PHE A 51 -18.82 -1.72 -6.80
CA PHE A 51 -17.87 -1.11 -5.88
C PHE A 51 -17.88 -1.86 -4.53
N PRO A 52 -16.74 -2.19 -3.90
CA PRO A 52 -16.74 -2.81 -2.59
C PRO A 52 -17.15 -1.80 -1.51
N TYR A 53 -17.66 -2.28 -0.38
CA TYR A 53 -17.74 -1.51 0.86
C TYR A 53 -16.36 -1.46 1.49
N ALA A 54 -15.55 -0.49 1.06
CA ALA A 54 -14.18 -0.29 1.48
C ALA A 54 -13.84 1.21 1.53
N ARG A 55 -12.73 1.57 2.18
CA ARG A 55 -12.26 2.97 2.20
C ARG A 55 -11.56 3.37 0.90
N TYR A 56 -10.99 2.40 0.21
CA TYR A 56 -10.27 2.64 -1.04
C TYR A 56 -10.31 1.42 -1.96
N MET A 57 -10.38 1.71 -3.25
CA MET A 57 -10.24 0.75 -4.33
C MET A 57 -9.37 1.30 -5.47
N SER A 58 -8.62 0.44 -6.14
CA SER A 58 -7.95 0.82 -7.40
C SER A 58 -7.73 -0.37 -8.33
N PHE A 59 -7.57 -0.05 -9.62
CA PHE A 59 -7.03 -0.92 -10.65
C PHE A 59 -5.64 -0.44 -11.02
N ASN A 60 -4.67 -1.33 -11.05
CA ASN A 60 -3.35 -1.03 -11.58
C ASN A 60 -2.95 -2.12 -12.58
N VAL A 61 -2.23 -1.74 -13.63
CA VAL A 61 -1.75 -2.64 -14.67
C VAL A 61 -0.23 -2.73 -14.66
N TYR A 62 0.32 -3.92 -14.87
CA TYR A 62 1.73 -4.21 -14.72
C TYR A 62 2.27 -5.11 -15.83
N ALA A 63 3.54 -4.92 -16.16
CA ALA A 63 4.34 -5.97 -16.80
C ALA A 63 4.57 -7.09 -15.78
N THR A 64 4.11 -8.31 -16.07
CA THR A 64 3.97 -9.38 -15.06
C THR A 64 5.29 -9.76 -14.41
N THR A 65 6.35 -9.99 -15.20
CA THR A 65 7.65 -10.38 -14.64
C THR A 65 8.39 -9.22 -13.98
N ALA A 66 8.28 -8.00 -14.53
CA ALA A 66 9.01 -6.84 -13.98
C ALA A 66 8.34 -6.24 -12.73
N GLY A 67 7.02 -6.41 -12.58
CA GLY A 67 6.23 -5.78 -11.52
C GLY A 67 6.15 -4.25 -11.64
N THR A 68 6.55 -3.70 -12.80
CA THR A 68 6.52 -2.26 -13.12
C THR A 68 5.10 -1.83 -13.41
N SER A 69 4.63 -0.77 -12.73
CA SER A 69 3.33 -0.17 -13.00
C SER A 69 3.33 0.50 -14.38
N LEU A 70 2.32 0.21 -15.18
CA LEU A 70 2.10 0.76 -16.52
C LEU A 70 0.95 1.76 -16.56
N GLY A 71 0.11 1.77 -15.52
CA GLY A 71 -1.07 2.62 -15.43
C GLY A 71 -1.93 2.26 -14.22
N ALA A 72 -2.72 3.23 -13.75
CA ALA A 72 -3.61 3.04 -12.62
C ALA A 72 -4.89 3.87 -12.77
N ARG A 73 -5.99 3.34 -12.22
CA ARG A 73 -7.29 3.99 -12.11
C ARG A 73 -7.76 3.87 -10.68
N THR A 74 -7.90 5.00 -10.02
CA THR A 74 -8.37 5.08 -8.64
C THR A 74 -9.89 5.13 -8.60
N ASP A 75 -10.48 4.64 -7.52
CA ASP A 75 -11.92 4.58 -7.29
C ASP A 75 -12.71 5.82 -7.71
N TYR A 76 -12.35 7.00 -7.22
CA TYR A 76 -13.04 8.27 -7.47
C TYR A 76 -13.00 8.71 -8.95
N GLN A 77 -12.09 8.13 -9.75
CA GLN A 77 -11.95 8.43 -11.18
C GLN A 77 -12.89 7.59 -12.05
N ILE A 78 -13.53 6.57 -11.47
CA ILE A 78 -14.40 5.66 -12.20
C ILE A 78 -15.78 6.29 -12.33
N VAL A 79 -16.21 6.56 -13.56
CA VAL A 79 -17.53 7.10 -13.85
C VAL A 79 -18.51 5.94 -14.03
N THR A 80 -19.69 6.06 -13.44
CA THR A 80 -20.76 5.06 -13.54
C THR A 80 -21.85 5.50 -14.52
N GLU A 81 -22.54 4.51 -15.09
CA GLU A 81 -23.76 4.77 -15.85
C GLU A 81 -24.96 4.84 -14.89
N SER A 82 -25.85 5.81 -15.12
CA SER A 82 -27.11 5.92 -14.37
C SER A 82 -27.89 4.61 -14.48
N PRO A 83 -28.44 4.08 -13.37
CA PRO A 83 -28.61 4.74 -12.06
C PRO A 83 -27.50 4.46 -11.03
N ASN A 84 -26.37 3.86 -11.43
CA ASN A 84 -25.31 3.48 -10.50
C ASN A 84 -24.57 4.68 -9.92
N VAL A 85 -24.21 4.58 -8.65
CA VAL A 85 -23.48 5.60 -7.87
C VAL A 85 -22.05 5.12 -7.62
N ASN A 86 -21.08 6.02 -7.77
CA ASN A 86 -19.73 5.79 -7.27
C ASN A 86 -19.64 6.27 -5.80
N PRO A 87 -19.52 5.34 -4.82
CA PRO A 87 -19.49 5.66 -3.39
C PRO A 87 -18.15 6.27 -2.93
N PHE A 88 -17.15 6.36 -3.81
CA PHE A 88 -15.82 6.90 -3.50
C PHE A 88 -15.62 8.36 -3.89
N VAL A 89 -16.66 8.99 -4.44
CA VAL A 89 -16.70 10.44 -4.69
C VAL A 89 -17.29 11.13 -3.45
N ALA A 90 -16.64 12.18 -2.97
CA ALA A 90 -17.12 12.92 -1.81
C ALA A 90 -18.55 13.46 -2.04
N GLY A 91 -19.41 13.33 -1.03
CA GLY A 91 -20.84 13.66 -1.11
C GLY A 91 -21.73 12.57 -1.72
N SER A 92 -21.17 11.47 -2.25
CA SER A 92 -21.97 10.30 -2.66
C SER A 92 -22.48 9.51 -1.46
N ASP A 93 -23.55 8.75 -1.69
CA ASP A 93 -24.06 7.75 -0.74
C ASP A 93 -23.12 6.53 -0.71
N GLU A 94 -22.46 6.30 0.43
CA GLU A 94 -21.53 5.17 0.62
C GLU A 94 -22.25 3.81 0.70
N ASP A 95 -23.53 3.82 1.07
CA ASP A 95 -24.39 2.65 1.20
C ASP A 95 -25.26 2.41 -0.05
N ALA A 96 -25.03 3.16 -1.13
CA ALA A 96 -25.76 2.99 -2.38
C ALA A 96 -25.71 1.54 -2.87
N VAL A 97 -26.88 0.96 -3.15
CA VAL A 97 -27.02 -0.43 -3.63
C VAL A 97 -26.71 -0.54 -5.11
N GLN A 98 -27.14 0.43 -5.92
CA GLN A 98 -26.83 0.50 -7.35
C GLN A 98 -25.45 1.13 -7.49
N ARG A 99 -24.42 0.29 -7.60
CA ARG A 99 -23.00 0.71 -7.50
C ARG A 99 -22.11 -0.02 -8.51
N GLN A 100 -22.69 -0.47 -9.61
CA GLN A 100 -21.94 -1.17 -10.65
C GLN A 100 -20.99 -0.21 -11.38
N TYR A 101 -19.80 -0.71 -11.69
CA TYR A 101 -18.85 -0.06 -12.57
C TYR A 101 -18.42 -0.97 -13.73
N VAL A 102 -17.89 -0.34 -14.78
CA VAL A 102 -17.17 -1.01 -15.85
C VAL A 102 -15.83 -0.32 -16.04
N VAL A 103 -14.72 -1.07 -15.95
CA VAL A 103 -13.37 -0.61 -16.25
C VAL A 103 -12.85 -1.35 -17.48
N ASN A 104 -12.20 -0.64 -18.39
CA ASN A 104 -11.65 -1.22 -19.61
C ASN A 104 -10.12 -1.12 -19.58
N VAL A 105 -9.43 -2.18 -19.97
CA VAL A 105 -7.96 -2.19 -20.13
C VAL A 105 -7.66 -2.50 -21.60
N GLN A 106 -6.89 -1.67 -22.30
CA GLN A 106 -6.55 -1.89 -23.71
C GLN A 106 -5.07 -1.54 -23.99
N PRO A 107 -4.43 -2.16 -24.98
CA PRO A 107 -3.12 -1.74 -25.43
C PRO A 107 -3.19 -0.32 -26.03
N ILE A 108 -2.11 0.46 -25.89
CA ILE A 108 -1.94 1.67 -26.68
C ILE A 108 -1.84 1.28 -28.15
N GLN A 109 -2.75 1.78 -28.98
CA GLN A 109 -2.71 1.55 -30.42
C GLN A 109 -1.78 2.58 -31.10
N SER A 110 -0.89 2.11 -31.97
CA SER A 110 0.05 2.96 -32.73
C SER A 110 -0.63 3.86 -33.76
N THR A 111 -1.86 3.52 -34.14
CA THR A 111 -2.75 4.34 -34.96
C THR A 111 -4.08 4.44 -34.24
N GLU A 112 -4.53 5.65 -33.90
CA GLU A 112 -5.92 5.82 -33.47
C GLU A 112 -6.82 5.34 -34.61
N VAL A 113 -7.67 4.34 -34.36
CA VAL A 113 -8.71 3.96 -35.31
C VAL A 113 -9.69 5.14 -35.38
N THR A 114 -9.58 5.92 -36.45
CA THR A 114 -10.39 7.12 -36.66
C THR A 114 -11.87 6.76 -36.63
N GLY A 115 -12.61 7.37 -35.69
CA GLY A 115 -14.06 7.15 -35.52
C GLY A 115 -14.46 6.16 -34.42
N GLN A 116 -13.51 5.45 -33.79
CA GLN A 116 -13.82 4.56 -32.67
C GLN A 116 -13.76 5.36 -31.35
N GLN A 117 -14.90 5.50 -30.65
CA GLN A 117 -14.95 6.18 -29.36
C GLN A 117 -14.24 5.34 -28.29
N LYS A 118 -13.29 5.94 -27.57
CA LYS A 118 -12.62 5.29 -26.43
C LYS A 118 -13.67 4.91 -25.38
N PRO A 119 -13.65 3.68 -24.84
CA PRO A 119 -14.59 3.30 -23.81
C PRO A 119 -14.36 4.13 -22.54
N ALA A 120 -15.42 4.29 -21.74
CA ALA A 120 -15.30 4.92 -20.43
C ALA A 120 -14.36 4.11 -19.51
N ASN A 121 -13.77 4.79 -18.54
CA ASN A 121 -12.87 4.20 -17.54
C ASN A 121 -11.72 3.37 -18.16
N LEU A 122 -11.18 3.85 -19.28
CA LEU A 122 -10.09 3.21 -20.00
C LEU A 122 -8.75 3.37 -19.27
N LEU A 123 -8.11 2.23 -19.01
CA LEU A 123 -6.70 2.08 -18.69
C LEU A 123 -5.94 1.58 -19.92
N THR A 124 -4.80 2.19 -20.20
CA THR A 124 -3.95 1.77 -21.31
C THR A 124 -2.64 1.19 -20.82
N PHE A 125 -2.07 0.25 -21.55
CA PHE A 125 -0.72 -0.25 -21.34
C PHE A 125 0.06 -0.26 -22.67
N ASP A 126 1.38 -0.04 -22.61
CA ASP A 126 2.24 -0.22 -23.77
C ASP A 126 2.63 -1.70 -23.92
N PRO A 127 2.24 -2.39 -25.01
CA PRO A 127 2.63 -3.78 -25.24
C PRO A 127 4.15 -3.99 -25.24
N ALA A 128 4.92 -3.01 -25.71
CA ALA A 128 6.38 -3.10 -25.74
C ALA A 128 6.99 -3.10 -24.32
N ALA A 129 6.32 -2.44 -23.37
CA ALA A 129 6.76 -2.38 -21.97
C ALA A 129 6.52 -3.69 -21.19
N LEU A 130 5.72 -4.63 -21.74
CA LEU A 130 5.49 -5.93 -21.09
C LEU A 130 6.76 -6.79 -21.07
N GLY A 131 7.62 -6.69 -22.09
CA GLY A 131 8.86 -7.46 -22.22
C GLY A 131 8.64 -8.94 -22.52
N ASP A 132 7.92 -9.65 -21.64
CA ASP A 132 7.56 -11.07 -21.76
C ASP A 132 6.18 -11.33 -22.39
N GLY A 133 5.48 -10.25 -22.78
CA GLY A 133 4.14 -10.32 -23.34
C GLY A 133 3.04 -10.68 -22.32
N LYS A 134 3.31 -10.60 -21.01
CA LYS A 134 2.31 -10.91 -19.98
C LYS A 134 1.84 -9.65 -19.26
N LEU A 135 0.53 -9.41 -19.33
CA LEU A 135 -0.14 -8.33 -18.61
C LEU A 135 -0.73 -8.84 -17.30
N THR A 136 -0.53 -8.09 -16.22
CA THR A 136 -1.21 -8.32 -14.93
C THR A 136 -2.06 -7.12 -14.55
N VAL A 137 -3.31 -7.34 -14.17
CA VAL A 137 -4.19 -6.37 -13.53
C VAL A 137 -4.28 -6.72 -12.04
N ILE A 138 -4.07 -5.75 -11.15
CA ILE A 138 -4.30 -5.93 -9.71
C ILE A 138 -5.40 -4.98 -9.25
N ILE A 139 -6.41 -5.56 -8.61
CA ILE A 139 -7.41 -4.84 -7.82
C ILE A 139 -6.93 -4.80 -6.38
N ARG A 140 -7.10 -3.66 -5.71
CA ARG A 140 -6.78 -3.51 -4.29
C ARG A 140 -7.97 -2.98 -3.53
N TYR A 141 -8.31 -3.61 -2.41
CA TYR A 141 -9.27 -3.11 -1.44
C TYR A 141 -8.56 -2.82 -0.12
N TYR A 142 -8.84 -1.68 0.49
CA TYR A 142 -8.27 -1.29 1.78
C TYR A 142 -9.39 -1.00 2.77
N VAL A 143 -9.23 -1.48 4.00
CA VAL A 143 -10.17 -1.29 5.10
C VAL A 143 -11.60 -1.64 4.64
N THR A 144 -11.80 -2.91 4.32
CA THR A 144 -13.12 -3.44 3.94
C THR A 144 -14.05 -3.46 5.15
N LYS A 145 -15.33 -3.25 4.90
CA LYS A 145 -16.37 -3.34 5.93
C LYS A 145 -16.42 -4.77 6.48
N ASP A 146 -16.56 -4.87 7.80
CA ASP A 146 -16.64 -6.14 8.56
C ASP A 146 -15.46 -7.10 8.32
N ASP A 147 -14.30 -6.58 7.87
CA ASP A 147 -13.12 -7.34 7.46
C ASP A 147 -13.43 -8.42 6.39
N ASP A 148 -14.51 -8.25 5.61
CA ASP A 148 -14.81 -9.12 4.47
C ASP A 148 -13.75 -8.90 3.38
N PRO A 149 -13.00 -9.93 2.95
CA PRO A 149 -11.99 -9.81 1.89
C PRO A 149 -12.48 -9.15 0.61
N HIS A 150 -13.75 -9.33 0.26
CA HIS A 150 -14.36 -8.77 -0.96
C HIS A 150 -15.11 -7.46 -0.71
N GLY A 151 -15.20 -7.01 0.54
CA GLY A 151 -15.95 -5.83 0.93
C GLY A 151 -17.44 -5.95 0.61
N GLY A 152 -18.07 -7.10 0.92
CA GLY A 152 -19.52 -7.29 0.83
C GLY A 152 -20.11 -7.45 -0.57
N VAL A 153 -19.28 -7.62 -1.60
CA VAL A 153 -19.71 -7.82 -3.00
C VAL A 153 -18.92 -8.97 -3.66
N SER A 154 -19.39 -9.48 -4.79
CA SER A 154 -18.61 -10.45 -5.59
C SER A 154 -17.39 -9.78 -6.23
N LEU A 155 -16.33 -10.56 -6.45
CA LEU A 155 -15.23 -10.10 -7.30
C LEU A 155 -15.73 -9.81 -8.73
N PRO A 156 -15.19 -8.80 -9.42
CA PRO A 156 -15.67 -8.42 -10.74
C PRO A 156 -15.39 -9.50 -11.77
N THR A 157 -16.26 -9.64 -12.76
CA THR A 157 -16.03 -10.52 -13.90
C THR A 157 -15.06 -9.87 -14.87
N VAL A 158 -14.13 -10.65 -15.41
CA VAL A 158 -13.24 -10.25 -16.50
C VAL A 158 -13.65 -10.94 -17.79
N ILE A 159 -13.87 -10.15 -18.83
CA ILE A 159 -14.08 -10.60 -20.21
C ILE A 159 -12.94 -10.05 -21.07
N ALA A 160 -12.19 -10.93 -21.74
CA ALA A 160 -11.23 -10.49 -22.75
C ALA A 160 -11.93 -10.34 -24.10
N TYR A 161 -11.37 -9.54 -25.01
CA TYR A 161 -11.84 -9.37 -26.38
C TYR A 161 -10.69 -8.88 -27.28
N ASP A 162 -10.81 -9.03 -28.59
CA ASP A 162 -9.95 -8.30 -29.52
C ASP A 162 -10.48 -6.87 -29.63
N VAL A 163 -9.65 -5.84 -29.44
CA VAL A 163 -10.10 -4.43 -29.55
C VAL A 163 -10.70 -4.11 -30.93
N ALA A 164 -10.32 -4.85 -31.98
CA ALA A 164 -10.92 -4.72 -33.31
C ALA A 164 -12.32 -5.36 -33.41
N ASP A 165 -12.65 -6.32 -32.55
CA ASP A 165 -13.97 -6.95 -32.45
C ASP A 165 -14.43 -7.04 -30.97
N PRO A 166 -14.79 -5.91 -30.34
CA PRO A 166 -15.10 -5.84 -28.92
C PRO A 166 -16.41 -6.51 -28.52
N ASN A 167 -17.17 -7.03 -29.49
CA ASN A 167 -18.46 -7.68 -29.27
C ASN A 167 -18.37 -9.20 -29.20
N THR A 168 -17.19 -9.77 -29.49
CA THR A 168 -16.95 -11.22 -29.42
C THR A 168 -16.09 -11.54 -28.19
N PRO A 169 -16.69 -12.07 -27.10
CA PRO A 169 -15.95 -12.39 -25.90
C PRO A 169 -14.92 -13.49 -26.12
N LEU A 170 -13.73 -13.26 -25.58
CA LEU A 170 -12.66 -14.24 -25.43
C LEU A 170 -12.56 -14.62 -23.95
N LYS A 171 -12.30 -15.90 -23.69
CA LYS A 171 -12.17 -16.46 -22.33
C LYS A 171 -10.81 -17.13 -22.15
N PRO A 172 -9.69 -16.38 -22.22
CA PRO A 172 -8.38 -16.97 -21.94
C PRO A 172 -8.35 -17.51 -20.51
N GLN A 173 -7.55 -18.55 -20.29
CA GLN A 173 -7.25 -19.01 -18.95
C GLN A 173 -6.29 -18.02 -18.30
N PRO A 174 -6.64 -17.45 -17.12
CA PRO A 174 -5.71 -16.62 -16.38
C PRO A 174 -4.47 -17.44 -16.03
N THR A 175 -3.30 -16.83 -16.20
CA THR A 175 -2.04 -17.41 -15.73
C THR A 175 -1.77 -16.90 -14.33
N PRO A 176 -1.66 -17.75 -13.30
CA PRO A 176 -1.29 -17.28 -11.97
C PRO A 176 0.03 -16.51 -12.01
N ILE A 177 0.11 -15.43 -11.25
CA ILE A 177 1.38 -14.75 -11.04
C ILE A 177 2.21 -15.55 -10.06
N ASP A 178 3.49 -15.68 -10.39
CA ASP A 178 4.47 -16.17 -9.43
C ASP A 178 4.82 -15.04 -8.48
N THR A 179 4.16 -15.05 -7.32
CA THR A 179 4.52 -14.19 -6.19
C THR A 179 5.63 -14.82 -5.37
N THR A 180 6.56 -15.57 -5.95
CA THR A 180 7.83 -15.94 -5.31
C THR A 180 8.93 -15.03 -5.84
N MET A 181 9.37 -14.10 -5.01
CA MET A 181 10.56 -13.30 -5.28
C MET A 181 11.73 -14.04 -4.66
N ASP A 182 12.84 -14.16 -5.39
CA ASP A 182 14.10 -14.64 -4.81
C ASP A 182 14.44 -13.76 -3.58
N PRO A 183 14.51 -14.34 -2.37
CA PRO A 183 14.85 -13.60 -1.16
C PRO A 183 16.13 -12.78 -1.30
N LYS A 184 17.09 -13.20 -2.14
CA LYS A 184 18.32 -12.43 -2.40
C LYS A 184 18.05 -11.14 -3.14
N THR A 185 17.19 -11.16 -4.16
CA THR A 185 16.80 -9.96 -4.92
C THR A 185 16.15 -8.94 -4.01
N PHE A 186 15.24 -9.37 -3.14
CA PHE A 186 14.57 -8.46 -2.22
C PHE A 186 15.51 -7.94 -1.12
N ALA A 187 16.35 -8.80 -0.55
CA ALA A 187 17.35 -8.39 0.43
C ALA A 187 18.30 -7.33 -0.17
N ALA A 188 18.68 -7.45 -1.44
CA ALA A 188 19.46 -6.44 -2.14
C ALA A 188 18.72 -5.11 -2.30
N ARG A 189 17.39 -5.13 -2.53
CA ARG A 189 16.56 -3.92 -2.61
C ARG A 189 16.41 -3.21 -1.26
N LEU A 190 16.30 -3.95 -0.16
CA LEU A 190 16.25 -3.37 1.19
C LEU A 190 17.63 -2.99 1.74
N ALA A 191 18.72 -3.54 1.18
CA ALA A 191 20.07 -3.31 1.69
C ALA A 191 20.41 -1.82 1.91
N PRO A 192 20.07 -0.87 1.01
CA PRO A 192 20.33 0.55 1.25
C PRO A 192 19.67 1.10 2.51
N VAL A 193 18.43 0.67 2.81
CA VAL A 193 17.71 1.09 4.02
C VAL A 193 18.43 0.57 5.27
N PHE A 194 18.94 -0.66 5.25
CA PHE A 194 19.68 -1.22 6.37
C PHE A 194 21.06 -0.57 6.60
N LEU A 195 21.62 0.14 5.62
CA LEU A 195 22.83 0.94 5.86
C LEU A 195 22.55 2.18 6.74
N THR A 196 21.27 2.54 6.92
CA THR A 196 20.86 3.66 7.79
C THR A 196 20.72 3.25 9.26
N ALA A 197 20.66 1.94 9.53
CA ALA A 197 20.70 1.39 10.88
C ALA A 197 22.15 1.27 11.36
N SER A 198 22.41 1.68 12.60
CA SER A 198 23.69 1.52 13.27
C SER A 198 23.51 0.72 14.57
N ARG A 199 24.54 -0.04 14.95
CA ARG A 199 24.55 -0.73 16.25
C ARG A 199 24.70 0.23 17.42
N ASP A 200 25.38 1.36 17.19
CA ASP A 200 25.69 2.36 18.22
C ASP A 200 24.70 3.53 18.23
N ASP A 201 23.69 3.50 17.34
CA ASP A 201 22.61 4.47 17.29
C ASP A 201 21.28 3.77 17.52
N ASP A 202 20.54 4.23 18.53
CA ASP A 202 19.20 3.74 18.80
C ASP A 202 18.13 4.53 18.04
N THR A 203 18.48 5.60 17.34
CA THR A 203 17.54 6.45 16.59
C THR A 203 17.02 5.74 15.35
N LEU A 204 15.69 5.73 15.19
CA LEU A 204 15.04 5.32 13.96
C LEU A 204 14.70 6.57 13.15
N ARG A 205 15.31 6.64 11.96
CA ARG A 205 15.07 7.67 10.94
C ARG A 205 14.27 7.08 9.80
N PHE A 206 13.42 7.90 9.20
CA PHE A 206 12.52 7.49 8.13
C PHE A 206 12.96 8.13 6.82
N TYR A 207 13.00 7.33 5.75
CA TYR A 207 13.46 7.73 4.42
C TYR A 207 12.41 7.40 3.37
N HIS A 208 12.31 8.20 2.31
CA HIS A 208 11.35 7.94 1.25
C HIS A 208 11.82 6.76 0.38
N ALA A 209 11.05 5.68 0.40
CA ALA A 209 11.33 4.48 -0.37
C ALA A 209 10.61 4.49 -1.72
N GLU A 210 11.34 4.12 -2.78
CA GLU A 210 10.73 3.83 -4.09
C GLU A 210 10.22 2.39 -4.13
N GLY A 211 8.98 2.20 -4.62
CA GLY A 211 8.35 0.89 -4.77
C GLY A 211 8.59 0.21 -6.13
N VAL A 212 9.61 0.61 -6.89
CA VAL A 212 9.77 0.20 -8.30
C VAL A 212 9.93 -1.32 -8.44
N GLY A 213 9.15 -1.91 -9.35
CA GLY A 213 9.21 -3.32 -9.69
C GLY A 213 8.69 -4.25 -8.58
N GLN A 214 7.75 -3.76 -7.76
CA GLN A 214 7.17 -4.48 -6.62
C GLN A 214 5.65 -4.44 -6.61
N PHE A 215 5.03 -4.28 -7.79
CA PHE A 215 3.58 -4.10 -7.90
C PHE A 215 3.08 -2.97 -6.99
N ASN A 216 3.82 -1.86 -6.94
CA ASN A 216 3.44 -0.74 -6.10
C ASN A 216 2.10 -0.16 -6.56
N ASN A 217 1.28 0.23 -5.59
CA ASN A 217 0.09 1.02 -5.85
C ASN A 217 0.50 2.45 -6.22
N ALA A 218 -0.04 3.00 -7.31
CA ALA A 218 0.29 4.35 -7.77
C ALA A 218 -0.08 5.45 -6.75
N ASP A 219 -1.08 5.20 -5.90
CA ASP A 219 -1.60 6.19 -4.96
C ASP A 219 -0.94 6.15 -3.58
N ASN A 220 -0.04 5.19 -3.33
CA ASN A 220 0.66 5.04 -2.06
C ASN A 220 2.09 5.59 -2.14
N ILE A 221 2.47 6.29 -1.07
CA ILE A 221 3.83 6.81 -0.89
C ILE A 221 4.34 6.38 0.49
N TYR A 222 5.62 6.02 0.56
CA TYR A 222 6.19 5.28 1.67
C TYR A 222 7.37 6.01 2.29
N LEU A 223 7.35 6.14 3.62
CA LEU A 223 8.57 6.28 4.39
C LEU A 223 8.94 4.93 5.01
N ILE A 224 10.23 4.61 5.06
CA ILE A 224 10.75 3.36 5.62
C ILE A 224 11.85 3.63 6.63
N SER A 225 11.91 2.82 7.68
CA SER A 225 13.01 2.80 8.64
C SER A 225 13.52 1.38 8.83
N ALA A 226 14.84 1.19 8.87
CA ALA A 226 15.45 -0.10 9.23
C ALA A 226 15.49 -0.27 10.75
N VAL A 227 15.29 -1.52 11.19
CA VAL A 227 15.37 -1.92 12.59
C VAL A 227 16.21 -3.19 12.69
N GLU A 228 17.25 -3.16 13.51
CA GLU A 228 18.10 -4.33 13.75
C GLU A 228 18.13 -4.69 15.24
N ASN A 229 18.22 -5.99 15.53
CA ASN A 229 18.38 -6.55 16.87
C ASN A 229 17.27 -6.18 17.86
N VAL A 230 16.02 -6.11 17.37
CA VAL A 230 14.83 -5.92 18.21
C VAL A 230 14.08 -7.23 18.36
N ASP A 231 14.05 -7.76 19.58
CA ASP A 231 13.35 -9.02 19.90
C ASP A 231 11.94 -8.81 20.46
N GLY A 232 11.57 -7.58 20.80
CA GLY A 232 10.29 -7.22 21.42
C GLY A 232 10.22 -7.54 22.91
N VAL A 233 11.15 -8.33 23.46
CA VAL A 233 11.11 -8.81 24.85
C VAL A 233 12.09 -8.03 25.72
N ASN A 234 13.36 -8.02 25.34
CA ASN A 234 14.41 -7.32 26.06
C ASN A 234 14.52 -5.85 25.61
N ASN A 235 14.07 -5.58 24.39
CA ASN A 235 14.00 -4.25 23.83
C ASN A 235 12.85 -4.14 22.82
N GLY A 236 12.41 -2.92 22.57
CA GLY A 236 11.32 -2.58 21.66
C GLY A 236 11.60 -1.29 20.91
N VAL A 237 10.57 -0.76 20.25
CA VAL A 237 10.63 0.50 19.49
C VAL A 237 9.58 1.45 20.04
N ILE A 238 9.93 2.73 20.14
CA ILE A 238 8.95 3.81 20.34
C ILE A 238 9.00 4.77 19.15
N LEU A 239 7.83 5.11 18.61
CA LEU A 239 7.65 6.08 17.53
C LEU A 239 6.84 7.28 18.00
N LYS A 240 7.09 8.43 17.37
CA LYS A 240 6.33 9.68 17.51
C LYS A 240 6.08 10.27 16.13
N ILE A 241 4.86 10.73 15.87
CA ILE A 241 4.50 11.44 14.64
C ILE A 241 3.37 12.45 14.89
N LYS A 242 3.37 13.58 14.18
CA LYS A 242 2.15 14.37 14.00
C LYS A 242 1.36 13.79 12.82
N PRO A 243 0.25 13.06 13.05
CA PRO A 243 -0.43 12.31 12.01
C PRO A 243 -1.16 13.25 11.02
N PRO A 244 -1.36 12.82 9.76
CA PRO A 244 -2.32 13.45 8.87
C PRO A 244 -3.76 13.21 9.35
N THR A 245 -4.68 14.09 8.96
CA THR A 245 -6.12 13.81 9.09
C THR A 245 -6.56 12.80 8.04
N TYR A 246 -7.55 11.98 8.38
CA TYR A 246 -8.10 10.91 7.54
C TYR A 246 -9.62 10.86 7.66
N PRO A 247 -10.33 10.24 6.70
CA PRO A 247 -11.79 10.28 6.64
C PRO A 247 -12.42 9.26 7.57
N ARG A 248 -13.57 9.62 8.16
CA ARG A 248 -14.42 8.70 8.94
C ARG A 248 -15.53 8.06 8.12
N SER A 249 -15.85 8.65 6.98
CA SER A 249 -16.87 8.24 6.02
C SER A 249 -16.45 8.75 4.64
N ASN A 250 -16.99 8.16 3.58
CA ASN A 250 -16.55 8.45 2.22
C ASN A 250 -16.89 9.88 1.78
N ASP A 251 -17.96 10.46 2.32
CA ASP A 251 -18.35 11.84 2.02
C ASP A 251 -17.33 12.90 2.49
N LYS A 252 -16.37 12.53 3.36
CA LYS A 252 -15.33 13.42 3.89
C LYS A 252 -13.99 13.31 3.17
N PHE A 253 -13.91 12.57 2.06
CA PHE A 253 -12.65 12.35 1.36
C PHE A 253 -11.95 13.62 0.87
N ASP A 254 -12.69 14.70 0.63
CA ASP A 254 -12.16 16.01 0.20
C ASP A 254 -11.78 16.94 1.37
N GLN A 255 -12.05 16.56 2.61
CA GLN A 255 -11.86 17.37 3.82
C GLN A 255 -10.66 16.93 4.67
N VAL A 256 -9.88 15.97 4.18
CA VAL A 256 -8.83 15.28 4.95
C VAL A 256 -7.49 15.34 4.23
N SER A 257 -6.41 15.13 4.97
CA SER A 257 -5.05 15.27 4.44
C SER A 257 -4.66 14.08 3.55
N VAL A 258 -5.11 12.88 3.92
CA VAL A 258 -4.86 11.61 3.22
C VAL A 258 -6.12 10.74 3.25
N ARG A 259 -6.28 9.82 2.28
CA ARG A 259 -7.37 8.83 2.30
C ARG A 259 -7.16 7.76 3.36
N TYR A 260 -5.91 7.36 3.56
CA TYR A 260 -5.50 6.30 4.47
C TYR A 260 -4.04 6.50 4.87
N TRP A 261 -3.70 6.13 6.10
CA TRP A 261 -2.31 5.97 6.52
C TRP A 261 -2.11 4.82 7.50
N SER A 262 -0.90 4.27 7.55
CA SER A 262 -0.60 3.10 8.38
C SER A 262 0.87 2.99 8.76
N PHE A 263 1.14 2.26 9.83
CA PHE A 263 2.44 1.69 10.15
C PHE A 263 2.38 0.17 9.99
N ASN A 264 3.32 -0.41 9.24
CA ASN A 264 3.43 -1.85 9.12
C ASN A 264 4.85 -2.30 9.44
N GLN A 265 4.96 -3.40 10.18
CA GLN A 265 6.20 -4.13 10.31
C GLN A 265 6.46 -4.90 9.02
N GLY A 266 7.72 -5.02 8.63
CA GLY A 266 8.13 -5.68 7.41
C GLY A 266 9.36 -6.56 7.61
N ASN A 267 9.30 -7.76 7.05
CA ASN A 267 10.39 -8.72 7.13
C ASN A 267 11.26 -8.72 5.86
N PRO A 268 12.53 -9.17 5.94
CA PRO A 268 13.39 -9.35 4.77
C PRO A 268 12.88 -10.40 3.77
N ASN A 269 11.94 -11.26 4.18
CA ASN A 269 11.21 -12.17 3.29
C ASN A 269 9.99 -11.51 2.62
N THR A 270 9.86 -10.19 2.75
CA THR A 270 8.80 -9.34 2.17
C THR A 270 7.43 -9.42 2.83
N SER A 271 7.25 -10.29 3.82
CA SER A 271 5.98 -10.38 4.55
C SER A 271 5.74 -9.17 5.46
N THR A 272 4.47 -8.85 5.65
CA THR A 272 3.99 -7.88 6.63
C THR A 272 3.35 -8.63 7.80
N PRO A 273 4.10 -8.94 8.88
CA PRO A 273 3.58 -9.77 9.97
C PRO A 273 2.55 -9.05 10.84
N PHE A 274 2.58 -7.71 10.89
CA PHE A 274 1.61 -6.91 11.63
C PHE A 274 1.56 -5.46 11.15
N GLY A 275 0.38 -4.84 11.26
CA GLY A 275 0.14 -3.45 10.92
C GLY A 275 -0.79 -2.76 11.92
N MET A 276 -0.73 -1.43 11.98
CA MET A 276 -1.74 -0.58 12.57
C MET A 276 -2.09 0.54 11.60
N SER A 277 -3.37 0.78 11.44
CA SER A 277 -3.94 1.80 10.57
C SER A 277 -4.35 3.05 11.36
N ASP A 278 -4.63 4.13 10.62
CA ASP A 278 -5.09 5.41 11.16
C ASP A 278 -6.25 5.32 12.16
N GLN A 279 -7.18 4.39 11.95
CA GLN A 279 -8.39 4.19 12.75
C GLN A 279 -8.11 3.55 14.11
N GLU A 280 -6.99 2.85 14.25
CA GLU A 280 -6.57 2.21 15.49
C GLU A 280 -5.69 3.14 16.35
N LEU A 281 -5.12 4.18 15.73
CA LEU A 281 -4.14 5.05 16.36
C LEU A 281 -4.80 6.29 16.95
N ARG A 282 -4.59 6.48 18.26
CA ARG A 282 -5.13 7.60 19.01
C ARG A 282 -4.08 8.69 19.19
N PRO A 283 -4.37 9.95 18.81
CA PRO A 283 -3.50 11.06 19.17
C PRO A 283 -3.53 11.29 20.69
N ALA A 284 -2.39 11.72 21.22
CA ALA A 284 -2.27 12.26 22.55
C ALA A 284 -2.74 13.74 22.58
N LYS A 285 -2.88 14.32 23.77
CA LYS A 285 -3.39 15.69 23.96
C LYS A 285 -2.58 16.80 23.26
N ASP A 286 -1.32 16.54 22.94
CA ASP A 286 -0.45 17.45 22.18
C ASP A 286 -0.65 17.33 20.65
N GLY A 287 -1.56 16.46 20.21
CA GLY A 287 -1.85 16.19 18.80
C GLY A 287 -0.87 15.23 18.12
N PHE A 288 0.05 14.60 18.86
CA PHE A 288 0.96 13.58 18.32
C PHE A 288 0.43 12.17 18.58
N VAL A 289 0.75 11.25 17.69
CA VAL A 289 0.60 9.81 17.93
C VAL A 289 1.92 9.28 18.46
N TYR A 290 1.85 8.57 19.58
CA TYR A 290 2.97 7.83 20.15
C TYR A 290 2.66 6.34 20.09
N ILE A 291 3.58 5.53 19.56
CA ILE A 291 3.42 4.08 19.38
C ILE A 291 4.56 3.37 20.06
N VAL A 292 4.26 2.38 20.89
CA VAL A 292 5.24 1.47 21.50
C VAL A 292 5.07 0.11 20.86
N MET A 293 6.18 -0.45 20.39
CA MET A 293 6.24 -1.78 19.79
C MET A 293 7.10 -2.71 20.64
N GLY A 294 6.54 -3.85 21.01
CA GLY A 294 7.19 -4.85 21.85
C GLY A 294 6.28 -6.06 22.07
N ASP A 295 6.67 -6.93 22.98
CA ASP A 295 5.85 -8.03 23.43
C ASP A 295 4.80 -7.56 24.46
N GLU A 296 4.05 -8.51 25.02
CA GLU A 296 2.97 -8.22 25.94
C GLU A 296 3.44 -7.49 27.22
N SER A 297 4.73 -7.58 27.59
CA SER A 297 5.27 -6.87 28.75
C SER A 297 5.29 -5.35 28.55
N PHE A 298 5.36 -4.87 27.31
CA PHE A 298 5.27 -3.45 26.97
C PHE A 298 3.83 -2.94 27.03
N ARG A 299 2.84 -3.80 26.76
CA ARG A 299 1.45 -3.38 26.52
C ARG A 299 0.83 -2.66 27.70
N ALA A 300 0.85 -3.26 28.88
CA ALA A 300 0.17 -2.71 30.05
C ALA A 300 0.73 -1.32 30.41
N ARG A 301 2.06 -1.18 30.38
CA ARG A 301 2.77 0.07 30.66
C ARG A 301 2.49 1.13 29.59
N ALA A 302 2.50 0.75 28.31
CA ALA A 302 2.15 1.64 27.20
C ALA A 302 0.74 2.24 27.39
N LEU A 303 -0.26 1.39 27.63
CA LEU A 303 -1.65 1.83 27.79
C LEU A 303 -1.84 2.67 29.05
N GLN A 304 -1.20 2.29 30.17
CA GLN A 304 -1.23 3.06 31.43
C GLN A 304 -0.77 4.52 31.25
N HIS A 305 0.20 4.74 30.36
CA HIS A 305 0.79 6.05 30.11
C HIS A 305 0.33 6.70 28.79
N GLY A 306 -0.73 6.18 28.18
CA GLY A 306 -1.34 6.79 26.99
C GLY A 306 -0.46 6.72 25.75
N TYR A 307 0.24 5.60 25.56
CA TYR A 307 0.87 5.23 24.29
C TYR A 307 -0.03 4.22 23.57
N ASN A 308 -0.10 4.33 22.24
CA ASN A 308 -0.63 3.24 21.43
C ASN A 308 0.34 2.05 21.52
N TYR A 309 -0.18 0.82 21.51
CA TYR A 309 0.64 -0.38 21.56
C TYR A 309 0.46 -1.21 20.28
N MET A 310 1.58 -1.60 19.68
CA MET A 310 1.64 -2.50 18.53
C MET A 310 2.49 -3.73 18.91
N PRO A 311 1.98 -4.96 18.82
CA PRO A 311 2.81 -6.12 19.11
C PRO A 311 3.95 -6.26 18.10
N TRP A 312 5.17 -6.53 18.57
CA TRP A 312 6.31 -6.86 17.70
C TRP A 312 6.17 -8.30 17.19
N LYS A 313 6.06 -8.46 15.87
CA LYS A 313 5.89 -9.73 15.15
C LYS A 313 6.88 -9.89 14.00
N ALA A 314 7.77 -8.91 13.79
CA ALA A 314 8.80 -8.95 12.77
C ALA A 314 9.94 -9.92 13.12
N ASP A 315 10.80 -10.18 12.14
CA ASP A 315 12.05 -10.90 12.33
C ASP A 315 12.95 -10.15 13.33
N HIS A 316 13.37 -10.85 14.38
CA HIS A 316 14.10 -10.23 15.49
C HIS A 316 15.51 -9.76 15.15
N LYS A 317 16.08 -10.24 14.03
CA LYS A 317 17.43 -9.85 13.59
C LYS A 317 17.38 -8.59 12.75
N ARG A 318 16.47 -8.55 11.78
CA ARG A 318 16.35 -7.48 10.79
C ARG A 318 14.90 -7.31 10.38
N ALA A 319 14.38 -6.11 10.57
CA ALA A 319 13.05 -5.71 10.16
C ALA A 319 13.08 -4.31 9.56
N VAL A 320 11.97 -3.93 8.94
CA VAL A 320 11.69 -2.56 8.54
C VAL A 320 10.35 -2.13 9.13
N ILE A 321 10.18 -0.84 9.36
CA ILE A 321 8.89 -0.22 9.67
C ILE A 321 8.52 0.68 8.50
N LEU A 322 7.34 0.45 7.92
CA LEU A 322 6.83 1.20 6.78
C LEU A 322 5.68 2.09 7.25
N TYR A 323 5.86 3.39 7.04
CA TYR A 323 4.81 4.40 7.17
C TYR A 323 4.27 4.73 5.78
N ARG A 324 2.95 4.58 5.59
CA ARG A 324 2.29 4.78 4.29
C ARG A 324 1.32 5.95 4.38
N ASN A 325 1.32 6.80 3.36
CA ASN A 325 0.21 7.70 3.08
C ASN A 325 -0.39 7.36 1.72
N MET A 326 -1.71 7.35 1.64
CA MET A 326 -2.47 7.10 0.42
C MET A 326 -3.26 8.33 0.01
N LEU A 327 -3.22 8.70 -1.29
CA LEU A 327 -3.95 9.84 -1.86
C LEU A 327 -3.78 11.11 -1.02
N THR A 328 -2.52 11.55 -0.89
CA THR A 328 -2.21 12.75 -0.11
C THR A 328 -2.65 13.99 -0.86
N THR A 329 -3.34 14.90 -0.17
CA THR A 329 -3.71 16.18 -0.77
C THR A 329 -2.46 17.08 -0.94
N PRO A 330 -2.31 17.79 -2.08
CA PRO A 330 -1.11 18.61 -2.33
C PRO A 330 -0.82 19.68 -1.26
N GLN A 331 -1.86 20.12 -0.56
CA GLN A 331 -1.88 21.20 0.43
C GLN A 331 -1.37 20.70 1.78
N TYR A 332 -1.39 19.39 2.03
CA TYR A 332 -0.94 18.82 3.28
C TYR A 332 0.56 19.07 3.48
N ARG A 333 0.90 19.74 4.59
CA ARG A 333 2.28 20.13 4.87
C ARG A 333 3.23 18.95 5.07
N GLY A 334 2.69 17.83 5.54
CA GLY A 334 3.42 16.58 5.78
C GLY A 334 3.45 15.62 4.60
N SER A 335 3.20 16.08 3.37
CA SER A 335 3.22 15.19 2.20
C SER A 335 4.60 14.56 2.01
N ILE A 336 4.64 13.23 1.90
CA ILE A 336 5.88 12.46 1.72
C ILE A 336 6.54 12.79 0.37
N GLU A 337 5.79 13.26 -0.62
CA GLU A 337 6.34 13.71 -1.92
C GLU A 337 7.37 14.84 -1.80
N ARG A 338 7.37 15.56 -0.68
CA ARG A 338 8.34 16.62 -0.39
C ARG A 338 9.68 16.09 0.11
N VAL A 339 9.72 14.81 0.49
CA VAL A 339 10.94 14.10 0.86
C VAL A 339 11.54 13.53 -0.42
N PRO A 340 12.79 13.86 -0.77
CA PRO A 340 13.46 13.23 -1.91
C PRO A 340 13.49 11.72 -1.74
N THR A 341 13.27 10.98 -2.83
CA THR A 341 13.44 9.53 -2.80
C THR A 341 14.87 9.20 -2.41
N MET A 342 15.02 8.23 -1.53
CA MET A 342 16.33 7.74 -1.16
C MET A 342 16.91 6.99 -2.36
N GLN A 343 17.64 7.70 -3.21
CA GLN A 343 18.54 7.06 -4.14
C GLN A 343 19.62 6.38 -3.30
N PRO A 344 19.95 5.09 -3.52
CA PRO A 344 21.00 4.45 -2.75
C PRO A 344 22.28 5.29 -2.87
N PRO A 345 22.74 5.94 -1.79
CA PRO A 345 23.92 6.76 -1.89
C PRO A 345 25.12 5.84 -2.15
N PRO A 346 26.01 6.18 -3.09
CA PRO A 346 27.23 5.42 -3.27
C PRO A 346 28.02 5.51 -1.96
N PRO A 347 28.48 4.38 -1.40
CA PRO A 347 29.28 4.40 -0.18
C PRO A 347 30.52 5.30 -0.33
N PRO A 348 30.98 5.94 0.76
CA PRO A 348 30.57 5.71 2.15
C PRO A 348 29.35 6.55 2.60
N LEU A 349 28.46 5.92 3.36
CA LEU A 349 27.40 6.59 4.11
C LEU A 349 27.99 7.24 5.36
N THR A 350 27.91 8.56 5.46
CA THR A 350 28.32 9.30 6.66
C THR A 350 27.10 9.65 7.51
N PRO A 351 27.25 9.84 8.84
CA PRO A 351 26.15 10.29 9.69
C PRO A 351 25.48 11.58 9.18
N ALA A 352 26.28 12.53 8.67
CA ALA A 352 25.76 13.77 8.08
C ALA A 352 24.90 13.53 6.83
N LEU A 353 25.25 12.55 5.99
CA LEU A 353 24.44 12.19 4.83
C LEU A 353 23.13 11.50 5.24
N LEU A 354 23.16 10.66 6.27
CA LEU A 354 21.94 10.04 6.81
C LEU A 354 21.00 11.10 7.39
N GLU A 355 21.53 12.02 8.20
CA GLU A 355 20.75 13.12 8.78
C GLU A 355 20.22 14.08 7.70
N ALA A 356 21.01 14.42 6.68
CA ALA A 356 20.56 15.34 5.62
C ALA A 356 19.42 14.77 4.75
N ASN A 357 19.25 13.45 4.71
CA ASN A 357 18.26 12.78 3.85
C ASN A 357 17.09 12.16 4.61
N GLU A 358 17.05 12.26 5.95
CA GLU A 358 15.87 11.79 6.70
C GLU A 358 14.66 12.70 6.47
N ALA A 359 13.47 12.13 6.52
CA ALA A 359 12.22 12.82 6.22
C ALA A 359 11.96 14.04 7.11
N SER A 360 12.44 14.04 8.36
CA SER A 360 12.23 15.14 9.31
C SER A 360 12.85 16.46 8.83
N GLN A 361 13.90 16.42 8.00
CA GLN A 361 14.51 17.62 7.41
C GLN A 361 13.59 18.31 6.40
N PHE A 362 12.67 17.57 5.78
CA PHE A 362 11.81 18.06 4.70
C PHE A 362 10.39 18.37 5.18
N ILE A 363 9.86 17.53 6.08
CA ILE A 363 8.47 17.64 6.56
C ILE A 363 8.37 17.80 8.09
N GLY A 364 9.49 18.04 8.78
CA GLY A 364 9.50 18.36 10.21
C GLY A 364 8.79 17.32 11.06
N THR A 365 7.91 17.78 11.95
CA THR A 365 7.15 16.92 12.87
C THR A 365 6.15 15.97 12.19
N TYR A 366 5.89 16.14 10.88
CA TYR A 366 5.03 15.23 10.12
C TYR A 366 5.77 13.96 9.67
N ALA A 367 7.11 13.95 9.72
CA ALA A 367 7.87 12.72 9.60
C ALA A 367 7.75 11.92 10.91
N PRO A 368 7.54 10.59 10.83
CA PRO A 368 7.76 9.76 11.99
C PRO A 368 9.23 9.83 12.43
N VAL A 369 9.44 9.88 13.73
CA VAL A 369 10.75 9.69 14.35
C VAL A 369 10.63 8.58 15.38
N GLY A 370 11.70 7.83 15.59
CA GLY A 370 11.66 6.70 16.51
C GLY A 370 12.97 6.47 17.26
N LYS A 371 12.93 5.53 18.20
CA LYS A 371 14.12 4.95 18.82
C LYS A 371 13.88 3.54 19.32
N LYS A 372 14.94 2.74 19.33
CA LYS A 372 15.05 1.52 20.13
C LYS A 372 15.02 1.88 21.61
N ILE A 373 14.43 1.02 22.43
CA ILE A 373 14.37 1.21 23.88
C ILE A 373 14.45 -0.14 24.59
N SER A 374 15.23 -0.24 25.66
CA SER A 374 15.25 -1.47 26.47
C SER A 374 13.95 -1.62 27.26
N ALA A 375 13.57 -2.86 27.56
CA ALA A 375 12.39 -3.14 28.37
C ALA A 375 12.48 -2.44 29.74
N ILE A 376 13.64 -2.50 30.39
CA ILE A 376 13.88 -1.81 31.67
C ILE A 376 13.67 -0.30 31.53
N ALA A 377 14.30 0.32 30.52
CA ALA A 377 14.18 1.76 30.33
C ALA A 377 12.72 2.18 30.09
N PHE A 378 11.99 1.40 29.32
CA PHE A 378 10.56 1.64 29.08
C PHE A 378 9.71 1.46 30.34
N GLN A 379 9.95 0.42 31.14
CA GLN A 379 9.25 0.23 32.41
C GLN A 379 9.49 1.42 33.35
N ASP A 380 10.71 1.94 33.41
CA ASP A 380 11.04 3.10 34.24
C ASP A 380 10.64 4.45 33.61
N LEU A 381 10.10 4.44 32.39
CA LEU A 381 9.86 5.63 31.56
C LEU A 381 11.12 6.51 31.41
N SER A 382 12.29 5.88 31.49
CA SER A 382 13.56 6.54 31.25
C SER A 382 13.85 6.53 29.75
N GLY A 383 14.23 7.68 29.22
CA GLY A 383 14.54 7.80 27.80
C GLY A 383 13.35 7.63 26.85
N VAL A 384 12.09 7.70 27.30
CA VAL A 384 10.90 7.84 26.43
C VAL A 384 10.57 9.31 26.17
N TRP A 385 9.79 9.60 25.12
CA TRP A 385 9.12 10.91 25.05
C TRP A 385 7.94 10.92 26.02
N PRO A 386 7.76 11.95 26.86
CA PRO A 386 6.57 12.07 27.69
C PRO A 386 5.33 12.11 26.79
N SER A 387 4.47 11.09 26.89
CA SER A 387 3.13 11.18 26.30
C SER A 387 2.24 12.00 27.25
N PRO A 388 1.52 13.03 26.79
CA PRO A 388 0.59 13.76 27.63
C PRO A 388 -0.71 12.97 27.93
N GLY A 389 -0.75 11.67 27.59
CA GLY A 389 -1.94 10.83 27.64
C GLY A 389 -2.81 10.98 26.39
N PHE A 390 -3.71 10.01 26.16
CA PHE A 390 -4.67 10.08 25.06
C PHE A 390 -5.52 11.35 25.14
N ALA A 391 -5.83 11.93 23.97
CA ALA A 391 -6.73 13.06 23.82
C ALA A 391 -8.19 12.69 24.12
#